data_AF-A0A4Q5R541-F1
#
_entry.id   AF-A0A4Q5R541-F1
#
_cell.length_a   1.000
_cell.length_b   1.000
_cell.length_c   1.000
_cell.angle_alpha   90.00
_cell.angle_beta   90.00
_cell.angle_gamma   90.00
#
_symmetry.space_group_name_H-M   'P 1'
#
loop_
_entity.id
_entity.type
_entity.pdbx_description
1 polymer ?
#
loop_
_entity_poly.entity_id
_entity_poly.type
_entity_poly.pdbx_seq_one_letter_code
_entity_poly.pdbx_strand_id
1 'polypeptide(L)'
;MYSGSGFSDWEIGDITVIIHKGVYHLFHLIIPNHDYIAHAVSADGISWKRVNNALFVGHPGEWDDDMLWTMHVVEKNDAFEMYYTGLQRRDRGIISRIGFAYSADLIDWTKDKKNIYPIEPKGIFYETHHHNPRTWLSFRDPFKYEYKGEAYLLVAARSIHGPVSRRGCVGMVKISNDLMELMPPLLHPLVYDDIECPCVFELNGRHYLLGSIREDIKVRYWFAPDFLEEYHSFHEDVLLPPGNYAARTVKDGPHMLIYNFFYAYGQINALRVLPPPKQLSTDERGRLVLKTYYRWDEMITQTTTQENFPGWKKLLSNHSSFFSDEKLKLTCGSRSGYELFCIPRSSNSFIWEGLLAVEGMGKLGLVCDMDEEGNGYFMSI
;
A
#
# COMPACT_ATOMS: atom_id res chain seq x y z
N MET A 1 7.57 1.01 -13.16
CA MET A 1 6.41 0.99 -12.24
C MET A 1 5.17 0.75 -13.07
N TYR A 2 4.22 -0.03 -12.58
CA TYR A 2 2.97 -0.29 -13.30
C TYR A 2 1.99 0.89 -13.11
N SER A 3 1.33 1.28 -14.20
CA SER A 3 0.21 2.22 -14.22
C SER A 3 -0.92 1.64 -15.08
N GLY A 4 -2.17 2.00 -14.77
CA GLY A 4 -3.27 1.80 -15.71
C GLY A 4 -3.13 2.80 -16.86
N SER A 5 -3.25 2.34 -18.10
CA SER A 5 -3.14 3.21 -19.29
C SER A 5 -4.48 3.27 -20.04
N GLY A 6 -5.01 4.49 -20.20
CA GLY A 6 -6.21 4.82 -20.97
C GLY A 6 -6.11 6.25 -21.53
N PHE A 7 -7.19 7.03 -21.50
CA PHE A 7 -7.15 8.45 -21.93
C PHE A 7 -6.35 9.34 -20.95
N SER A 8 -6.07 8.84 -19.75
CA SER A 8 -5.33 9.54 -18.71
C SER A 8 -4.39 8.60 -17.97
N ASP A 9 -3.23 9.08 -17.53
CA ASP A 9 -2.21 8.26 -16.88
C ASP A 9 -2.53 7.91 -15.41
N TRP A 10 -3.72 8.24 -14.90
CA TRP A 10 -4.04 8.27 -13.46
C TRP A 10 -4.97 7.13 -12.99
N GLU A 11 -5.02 5.98 -13.65
CA GLU A 11 -6.16 5.06 -13.45
C GLU A 11 -6.06 4.10 -12.25
N ILE A 12 -4.92 3.93 -11.58
CA ILE A 12 -4.81 2.97 -10.46
C ILE A 12 -5.23 3.59 -9.11
N GLY A 13 -6.22 2.98 -8.46
CA GLY A 13 -6.60 3.29 -7.08
C GLY A 13 -6.10 2.23 -6.10
N ASP A 14 -6.84 2.05 -5.01
CA ASP A 14 -6.57 1.08 -3.96
C ASP A 14 -6.37 -0.34 -4.52
N ILE A 15 -5.49 -1.09 -3.88
CA ILE A 15 -4.98 -2.37 -4.38
C ILE A 15 -5.18 -3.49 -3.36
N THR A 16 -5.20 -4.73 -3.83
CA THR A 16 -4.92 -5.93 -3.05
C THR A 16 -4.13 -6.92 -3.88
N VAL A 17 -3.24 -7.68 -3.23
CA VAL A 17 -2.39 -8.68 -3.89
C VAL A 17 -2.56 -10.02 -3.19
N ILE A 18 -2.75 -11.08 -3.96
CA ILE A 18 -2.69 -12.47 -3.51
C ILE A 18 -1.68 -13.23 -4.37
N ILE A 19 -1.01 -14.23 -3.78
CA ILE A 19 -0.10 -15.11 -4.49
C ILE A 19 -0.72 -16.50 -4.55
N HIS A 20 -0.88 -17.05 -5.76
CA HIS A 20 -1.40 -18.39 -5.96
C HIS A 20 -0.50 -19.14 -6.95
N LYS A 21 -0.03 -20.33 -6.56
CA LYS A 21 0.85 -21.19 -7.39
C LYS A 21 2.06 -20.44 -8.00
N GLY A 22 2.66 -19.55 -7.22
CA GLY A 22 3.84 -18.78 -7.63
C GLY A 22 3.56 -17.59 -8.55
N VAL A 23 2.28 -17.28 -8.83
CA VAL A 23 1.85 -16.12 -9.61
C VAL A 23 1.22 -15.10 -8.67
N TYR A 24 1.60 -13.84 -8.83
CA TYR A 24 0.98 -12.71 -8.12
C TYR A 24 -0.24 -12.26 -8.90
N HIS A 25 -1.33 -12.02 -8.19
CA HIS A 25 -2.58 -11.47 -8.72
C HIS A 25 -2.82 -10.13 -8.04
N LEU A 26 -2.74 -9.04 -8.81
CA LEU A 26 -3.07 -7.69 -8.38
C LEU A 26 -4.50 -7.38 -8.78
N PHE A 27 -5.33 -7.09 -7.80
CA PHE A 27 -6.65 -6.49 -8.00
C PHE A 27 -6.58 -5.02 -7.60
N HIS A 28 -7.16 -4.14 -8.40
CA HIS A 28 -7.12 -2.72 -8.11
C HIS A 28 -8.36 -1.98 -8.60
N LEU A 29 -8.65 -0.85 -7.94
CA LEU A 29 -9.65 0.08 -8.41
C LEU A 29 -9.19 0.80 -9.67
N ILE A 30 -10.17 1.14 -10.51
CA ILE A 30 -9.99 2.08 -11.61
C ILE A 30 -10.67 3.39 -11.26
N ILE A 31 -9.88 4.46 -11.23
CA ILE A 31 -10.37 5.81 -10.99
C ILE A 31 -10.44 6.62 -12.31
N PRO A 32 -11.31 7.64 -12.40
CA PRO A 32 -12.26 8.10 -11.37
C PRO A 32 -13.58 7.33 -11.35
N ASN A 33 -13.83 6.44 -12.31
CA ASN A 33 -15.19 5.93 -12.52
C ASN A 33 -15.63 4.86 -11.52
N HIS A 34 -14.71 4.03 -11.00
CA HIS A 34 -15.04 2.93 -10.09
C HIS A 34 -16.02 1.88 -10.65
N ASP A 35 -16.10 1.74 -11.98
CA ASP A 35 -17.06 0.85 -12.65
C ASP A 35 -16.71 -0.64 -12.53
N TYR A 36 -15.44 -0.96 -12.28
CA TYR A 36 -14.96 -2.33 -12.18
C TYR A 36 -13.66 -2.44 -11.36
N ILE A 37 -13.41 -3.65 -10.88
CA ILE A 37 -12.15 -4.07 -10.27
C ILE A 37 -11.26 -4.65 -11.37
N ALA A 38 -10.15 -4.00 -11.64
CA ALA A 38 -9.17 -4.47 -12.62
C ALA A 38 -8.31 -5.60 -12.03
N HIS A 39 -7.78 -6.45 -12.91
CA HIS A 39 -6.92 -7.56 -12.54
C HIS A 39 -5.69 -7.61 -13.45
N ALA A 40 -4.52 -7.77 -12.83
CA ALA A 40 -3.27 -8.05 -13.50
C ALA A 40 -2.52 -9.19 -12.80
N VAL A 41 -1.67 -9.88 -13.55
CA VAL A 41 -0.83 -10.97 -13.03
C VAL A 41 0.64 -10.65 -13.22
N SER A 42 1.49 -11.21 -12.37
CA SER A 42 2.94 -11.06 -12.41
C SER A 42 3.64 -12.33 -11.95
N ALA A 43 4.80 -12.64 -12.53
CA ALA A 43 5.67 -13.72 -12.07
C ALA A 43 6.71 -13.25 -11.04
N ASP A 44 7.04 -11.95 -11.04
CA ASP A 44 8.12 -11.34 -10.26
C ASP A 44 7.61 -10.33 -9.22
N GLY A 45 6.30 -10.06 -9.20
CA GLY A 45 5.67 -9.12 -8.28
C GLY A 45 5.87 -7.64 -8.63
N ILE A 46 6.49 -7.30 -9.76
CA ILE A 46 6.76 -5.91 -10.20
C ILE A 46 6.43 -5.64 -11.67
N SER A 47 6.49 -6.66 -12.52
CA SER A 47 6.18 -6.63 -13.94
C SER A 47 4.79 -7.22 -14.13
N TRP A 48 3.81 -6.36 -14.41
CA TRP A 48 2.40 -6.73 -14.39
C TRP A 48 1.80 -6.79 -15.80
N LYS A 49 1.01 -7.81 -16.07
CA LYS A 49 0.23 -7.97 -17.30
C LYS A 49 -1.25 -8.01 -16.97
N ARG A 50 -2.04 -7.12 -17.58
CA ARG A 50 -3.51 -7.12 -17.44
C ARG A 50 -4.12 -8.41 -17.98
N VAL A 51 -5.14 -8.89 -17.28
CA VAL A 51 -6.01 -9.99 -17.68
C VAL A 51 -7.47 -9.52 -17.64
N ASN A 52 -8.44 -10.43 -17.69
CA ASN A 52 -9.86 -10.07 -17.60
C ASN A 52 -10.13 -9.24 -16.33
N ASN A 53 -10.96 -8.20 -16.44
CA ASN A 53 -11.40 -7.47 -15.26
C ASN A 53 -12.17 -8.42 -14.33
N ALA A 54 -11.93 -8.30 -13.02
CA ALA A 54 -12.42 -9.27 -12.04
C ALA A 54 -13.91 -9.10 -11.75
N LEU A 55 -14.36 -7.87 -11.52
CA LEU A 55 -15.74 -7.61 -11.08
C LEU A 55 -16.24 -6.28 -11.65
N PHE A 56 -17.49 -6.22 -12.08
CA PHE A 56 -18.14 -5.00 -12.57
C PHE A 56 -19.24 -4.55 -11.60
N VAL A 57 -19.63 -3.27 -11.64
CA VAL A 57 -20.83 -2.76 -10.95
C VAL A 57 -22.07 -3.58 -11.30
N GLY A 58 -23.05 -3.58 -10.38
CA GLY A 58 -24.32 -4.27 -10.58
C GLY A 58 -25.16 -3.65 -11.71
N HIS A 59 -26.16 -4.39 -12.16
CA HIS A 59 -27.15 -3.82 -13.09
C HIS A 59 -27.99 -2.74 -12.40
N PRO A 60 -28.56 -1.77 -13.13
CA PRO A 60 -29.41 -0.74 -12.54
C PRO A 60 -30.51 -1.32 -11.63
N GLY A 61 -30.57 -0.83 -10.39
CA GLY A 61 -31.49 -1.29 -9.36
C GLY A 61 -30.91 -2.34 -8.40
N GLU A 62 -29.74 -2.91 -8.71
CA GLU A 62 -28.99 -3.71 -7.73
C GLU A 62 -28.39 -2.83 -6.62
N TRP A 63 -27.84 -3.45 -5.58
CA TRP A 63 -27.38 -2.72 -4.38
C TRP A 63 -26.00 -2.07 -4.56
N ASP A 64 -25.21 -2.54 -5.54
CA ASP A 64 -23.89 -2.04 -5.91
C ASP A 64 -23.86 -1.52 -7.36
N ASP A 65 -24.95 -0.87 -7.78
CA ASP A 65 -25.17 -0.39 -9.15
C ASP A 65 -24.56 1.00 -9.45
N ASP A 66 -23.79 1.58 -8.52
CA ASP A 66 -23.14 2.89 -8.66
C ASP A 66 -21.62 2.76 -8.83
N MET A 67 -20.93 2.31 -7.78
CA MET A 67 -19.47 2.24 -7.74
C MET A 67 -19.00 1.02 -6.94
N LEU A 68 -17.87 0.45 -7.37
CA LEU A 68 -17.09 -0.51 -6.60
C LEU A 68 -15.86 0.17 -5.99
N TRP A 69 -15.71 0.03 -4.68
CA TRP A 69 -14.52 0.47 -3.95
C TRP A 69 -13.74 -0.73 -3.41
N THR A 70 -12.78 -0.44 -2.55
CA THR A 70 -11.67 -1.32 -2.19
C THR A 70 -12.13 -2.71 -1.83
N MET A 71 -11.30 -3.67 -2.21
CA MET A 71 -11.57 -5.10 -2.12
C MET A 71 -10.44 -5.81 -1.38
N HIS A 72 -10.73 -7.04 -0.97
CA HIS A 72 -9.75 -7.98 -0.46
C HIS A 72 -10.07 -9.37 -0.98
N VAL A 73 -9.04 -10.06 -1.48
CA VAL A 73 -9.14 -11.40 -2.07
C VAL A 73 -8.36 -12.39 -1.22
N VAL A 74 -8.98 -13.50 -0.87
CA VAL A 74 -8.37 -14.60 -0.11
C VAL A 74 -8.66 -15.94 -0.75
N GLU A 75 -7.76 -16.90 -0.53
CA GLU A 75 -7.97 -18.30 -0.87
C GLU A 75 -8.63 -19.04 0.30
N LYS A 76 -9.69 -19.82 0.02
CA LYS A 76 -10.43 -20.62 1.00
C LYS A 76 -10.95 -21.89 0.34
N ASN A 77 -10.59 -23.06 0.89
CA ASN A 77 -11.08 -24.38 0.46
C ASN A 77 -10.96 -24.63 -1.07
N ASP A 78 -9.77 -24.41 -1.64
CA ASP A 78 -9.49 -24.53 -3.10
C ASP A 78 -10.30 -23.59 -4.01
N ALA A 79 -10.94 -22.57 -3.43
CA ALA A 79 -11.61 -21.49 -4.13
C ALA A 79 -11.13 -20.14 -3.61
N PHE A 80 -11.63 -19.06 -4.22
CA PHE A 80 -11.26 -17.70 -3.88
C PHE A 80 -12.50 -16.89 -3.52
N GLU A 81 -12.34 -16.05 -2.52
CA GLU A 81 -13.36 -15.16 -2.01
C GLU A 81 -12.89 -13.72 -2.18
N MET A 82 -13.75 -12.86 -2.69
CA MET A 82 -13.55 -11.42 -2.78
C MET A 82 -14.60 -10.73 -1.92
N TYR A 83 -14.12 -9.95 -0.96
CA TYR A 83 -14.92 -9.00 -0.20
C TYR A 83 -14.68 -7.63 -0.80
N TYR A 84 -15.73 -6.88 -1.10
CA TYR A 84 -15.60 -5.59 -1.77
C TYR A 84 -16.59 -4.59 -1.20
N THR A 85 -16.32 -3.30 -1.42
CA THR A 85 -17.26 -2.25 -1.06
C THR A 85 -18.11 -1.89 -2.28
N GLY A 86 -19.44 -1.85 -2.11
CA GLY A 86 -20.37 -1.41 -3.16
C GLY A 86 -21.21 -0.20 -2.72
N LEU A 87 -21.52 0.67 -3.68
CA LEU A 87 -22.39 1.83 -3.54
C LEU A 87 -23.64 1.71 -4.40
N GLN A 88 -24.74 2.33 -3.96
CA GLN A 88 -26.02 2.29 -4.66
C GLN A 88 -26.43 3.66 -5.23
N ARG A 89 -26.93 3.69 -6.47
CA ARG A 89 -27.41 4.93 -7.09
C ARG A 89 -28.63 5.49 -6.39
N ARG A 90 -29.51 4.61 -5.91
CA ARG A 90 -30.76 4.96 -5.21
C ARG A 90 -30.51 5.79 -3.97
N ASP A 91 -29.46 5.49 -3.21
CA ASP A 91 -29.07 6.27 -2.02
C ASP A 91 -27.97 7.29 -2.32
N ARG A 92 -27.62 7.50 -3.60
CA ARG A 92 -26.55 8.40 -4.07
C ARG A 92 -25.18 8.07 -3.47
N GLY A 93 -24.91 6.78 -3.25
CA GLY A 93 -23.66 6.29 -2.68
C GLY A 93 -23.43 6.71 -1.23
N ILE A 94 -24.47 7.12 -0.51
CA ILE A 94 -24.36 7.61 0.88
C ILE A 94 -23.97 6.47 1.83
N ILE A 95 -24.40 5.25 1.54
CA ILE A 95 -24.12 4.08 2.39
C ILE A 95 -23.13 3.17 1.67
N SER A 96 -21.91 3.10 2.19
CA SER A 96 -20.96 2.05 1.81
C SER A 96 -21.36 0.73 2.45
N ARG A 97 -21.36 -0.34 1.66
CA ARG A 97 -21.74 -1.68 2.11
C ARG A 97 -20.73 -2.71 1.64
N ILE A 98 -20.62 -3.81 2.37
CA ILE A 98 -19.71 -4.90 2.02
C ILE A 98 -20.44 -5.98 1.24
N GLY A 99 -19.97 -6.26 0.03
CA GLY A 99 -20.41 -7.36 -0.82
C GLY A 99 -19.44 -8.54 -0.80
N PHE A 100 -19.86 -9.60 -1.48
CA PHE A 100 -19.12 -10.85 -1.59
C PHE A 100 -19.21 -11.41 -3.01
N ALA A 101 -18.09 -11.90 -3.52
CA ALA A 101 -18.00 -12.65 -4.76
C ALA A 101 -17.07 -13.85 -4.57
N TYR A 102 -17.26 -14.89 -5.37
CA TYR A 102 -16.39 -16.07 -5.35
C TYR A 102 -15.88 -16.38 -6.75
N SER A 103 -14.74 -17.07 -6.79
CA SER A 103 -14.11 -17.57 -8.03
C SER A 103 -13.46 -18.91 -7.76
N ALA A 104 -13.45 -19.79 -8.76
CA ALA A 104 -12.71 -21.06 -8.70
C ALA A 104 -11.25 -20.91 -9.19
N ASP A 105 -10.91 -19.81 -9.86
CA ASP A 105 -9.66 -19.69 -10.62
C ASP A 105 -9.00 -18.29 -10.60
N LEU A 106 -9.53 -17.35 -9.80
CA LEU A 106 -9.16 -15.93 -9.72
C LEU A 106 -9.50 -15.09 -10.96
N ILE A 107 -10.03 -15.69 -12.03
CA ILE A 107 -10.31 -15.02 -13.29
C ILE A 107 -11.80 -14.74 -13.42
N ASP A 108 -12.62 -15.77 -13.27
CA ASP A 108 -14.06 -15.67 -13.42
C ASP A 108 -14.72 -15.55 -12.04
N TRP A 109 -15.40 -14.43 -11.82
CA TRP A 109 -16.03 -14.10 -10.54
C TRP A 109 -17.55 -14.10 -10.64
N THR A 110 -18.20 -14.68 -9.64
CA THR A 110 -19.65 -14.62 -9.46
C THR A 110 -19.98 -13.85 -8.19
N LYS A 111 -20.74 -12.76 -8.30
CA LYS A 111 -21.34 -12.09 -7.13
C LYS A 111 -22.32 -13.04 -6.47
N ASP A 112 -22.13 -13.27 -5.18
CA ASP A 112 -22.99 -14.18 -4.43
C ASP A 112 -23.78 -13.38 -3.39
N LYS A 113 -25.10 -13.63 -3.42
CA LYS A 113 -26.08 -13.02 -2.53
C LYS A 113 -26.36 -13.97 -1.37
N LYS A 114 -25.33 -14.54 -0.73
CA LYS A 114 -25.50 -15.25 0.54
C LYS A 114 -26.32 -14.36 1.48
N ASN A 115 -27.11 -14.99 2.35
CA ASN A 115 -28.13 -14.30 3.16
C ASN A 115 -27.61 -13.16 4.06
N ILE A 116 -26.28 -13.05 4.25
CA ILE A 116 -25.66 -12.01 5.07
C ILE A 116 -25.18 -10.78 4.28
N TYR A 117 -25.15 -10.82 2.95
CA TYR A 117 -24.68 -9.72 2.10
C TYR A 117 -25.85 -8.98 1.42
N PRO A 118 -25.72 -7.66 1.22
CA PRO A 118 -24.62 -6.80 1.66
C PRO A 118 -24.64 -6.53 3.17
N ILE A 119 -23.44 -6.40 3.78
CA ILE A 119 -23.32 -6.03 5.20
C ILE A 119 -23.31 -4.50 5.32
N GLU A 120 -24.17 -3.97 6.19
CA GLU A 120 -24.34 -2.54 6.46
C GLU A 120 -23.97 -2.19 7.91
N PRO A 121 -23.54 -0.94 8.19
CA PRO A 121 -23.32 -0.47 9.55
C PRO A 121 -24.64 -0.43 10.35
N LYS A 122 -24.57 -0.72 11.66
CA LYS A 122 -25.69 -0.53 12.59
C LYS A 122 -25.30 0.39 13.75
N GLY A 123 -26.27 1.20 14.18
CA GLY A 123 -26.15 2.23 15.23
C GLY A 123 -25.92 1.72 16.65
N ILE A 124 -25.38 0.50 16.81
CA ILE A 124 -24.90 -0.04 18.08
C ILE A 124 -23.45 0.41 18.29
N PHE A 125 -22.62 0.28 17.25
CA PHE A 125 -21.20 0.63 17.29
C PHE A 125 -20.82 1.68 16.25
N TYR A 126 -21.48 1.66 15.08
CA TYR A 126 -21.07 2.42 13.90
C TYR A 126 -22.11 3.44 13.47
N GLU A 127 -21.66 4.53 12.86
CA GLU A 127 -22.53 5.59 12.37
C GLU A 127 -23.60 5.04 11.41
N THR A 128 -24.81 5.58 11.54
CA THR A 128 -25.95 5.38 10.63
C THR A 128 -26.50 6.74 10.23
N HIS A 129 -27.45 6.81 9.28
CA HIS A 129 -28.11 8.08 8.91
C HIS A 129 -28.61 8.90 10.11
N HIS A 130 -29.14 8.25 11.14
CA HIS A 130 -29.63 8.92 12.35
C HIS A 130 -28.54 9.59 13.19
N HIS A 131 -27.29 9.13 13.10
CA HIS A 131 -26.19 9.52 13.99
C HIS A 131 -25.07 10.26 13.26
N ASN A 132 -25.17 10.39 11.92
CA ASN A 132 -24.14 10.95 11.07
C ASN A 132 -24.49 12.36 10.56
N PRO A 133 -23.77 13.40 11.00
CA PRO A 133 -23.97 14.77 10.52
C PRO A 133 -23.28 15.07 9.17
N ARG A 134 -22.45 14.16 8.64
CA ARG A 134 -21.65 14.34 7.41
C ARG A 134 -22.36 13.90 6.12
N THR A 135 -23.58 13.37 6.22
CA THR A 135 -24.39 12.91 5.06
C THR A 135 -23.78 11.79 4.20
N TRP A 136 -22.64 11.20 4.59
CA TRP A 136 -22.03 10.00 4.00
C TRP A 136 -21.44 9.10 5.10
N LEU A 137 -21.83 7.82 5.11
CA LEU A 137 -21.42 6.78 6.06
C LEU A 137 -20.19 5.97 5.61
N SER A 138 -19.16 5.95 6.45
CA SER A 138 -18.01 5.06 6.32
C SER A 138 -18.32 3.65 6.84
N PHE A 139 -18.34 2.67 5.93
CA PHE A 139 -18.31 1.24 6.23
C PHE A 139 -17.78 0.50 4.99
N ARG A 140 -16.46 0.54 4.78
CA ARG A 140 -15.80 0.20 3.52
C ARG A 140 -14.46 -0.53 3.72
N ASP A 141 -13.78 -0.82 2.62
CA ASP A 141 -12.42 -1.36 2.54
C ASP A 141 -12.21 -2.68 3.30
N PRO A 142 -13.07 -3.69 3.08
CA PRO A 142 -13.07 -4.92 3.85
C PRO A 142 -11.72 -5.62 3.79
N PHE A 143 -11.34 -6.25 4.90
CA PHE A 143 -10.18 -7.12 5.00
C PHE A 143 -10.53 -8.34 5.82
N LYS A 144 -10.43 -9.53 5.22
CA LYS A 144 -10.72 -10.78 5.90
C LYS A 144 -9.52 -11.28 6.66
N TYR A 145 -9.75 -11.68 7.90
CA TYR A 145 -8.74 -12.28 8.75
C TYR A 145 -9.32 -13.53 9.44
N GLU A 146 -8.63 -14.65 9.31
CA GLU A 146 -8.97 -15.90 9.97
C GLU A 146 -8.14 -16.01 11.24
N TYR A 147 -8.80 -16.19 12.38
CA TYR A 147 -8.15 -16.16 13.68
C TYR A 147 -8.81 -17.12 14.66
N LYS A 148 -8.00 -18.04 15.23
CA LYS A 148 -8.44 -19.09 16.18
C LYS A 148 -9.70 -19.87 15.72
N GLY A 149 -9.83 -20.10 14.41
CA GLY A 149 -10.93 -20.87 13.81
C GLY A 149 -12.18 -20.07 13.45
N GLU A 150 -12.16 -18.75 13.64
CA GLU A 150 -13.25 -17.84 13.31
C GLU A 150 -12.81 -16.84 12.24
N ALA A 151 -13.74 -16.41 11.38
CA ALA A 151 -13.48 -15.42 10.36
C ALA A 151 -13.94 -14.02 10.82
N TYR A 152 -13.13 -13.02 10.53
CA TYR A 152 -13.41 -11.62 10.82
C TYR A 152 -13.27 -10.79 9.54
N LEU A 153 -14.16 -9.83 9.34
CA LEU A 153 -13.96 -8.73 8.41
C LEU A 153 -13.63 -7.47 9.20
N LEU A 154 -12.48 -6.88 8.89
CA LEU A 154 -12.14 -5.52 9.29
C LEU A 154 -12.63 -4.55 8.23
N VAL A 155 -13.13 -3.39 8.65
CA VAL A 155 -13.66 -2.35 7.74
C VAL A 155 -13.25 -0.96 8.22
N ALA A 156 -12.98 -0.06 7.27
CA ALA A 156 -12.88 1.36 7.54
C ALA A 156 -14.27 1.87 7.93
N ALA A 157 -14.44 2.26 9.18
CA ALA A 157 -15.73 2.65 9.73
C ALA A 157 -15.60 3.86 10.65
N ARG A 158 -16.75 4.36 11.12
CA ARG A 158 -16.81 5.45 12.08
C ARG A 158 -17.67 5.09 13.27
N SER A 159 -17.16 5.37 14.48
CA SER A 159 -17.85 5.14 15.75
C SER A 159 -18.99 6.13 15.95
N ILE A 160 -20.06 5.74 16.65
CA ILE A 160 -21.11 6.68 17.09
C ILE A 160 -20.67 7.59 18.25
N HIS A 161 -19.49 7.36 18.84
CA HIS A 161 -18.99 8.06 20.02
C HIS A 161 -17.86 9.03 19.69
N GLY A 162 -17.76 10.12 20.46
CA GLY A 162 -16.70 11.11 20.34
C GLY A 162 -17.00 12.27 19.36
N PRO A 163 -16.07 13.26 19.25
CA PRO A 163 -16.23 14.40 18.35
C PRO A 163 -16.30 13.97 16.90
N VAL A 164 -17.18 14.58 16.10
CA VAL A 164 -17.47 14.16 14.71
C VAL A 164 -16.21 13.97 13.86
N SER A 165 -15.24 14.88 13.90
CA SER A 165 -14.01 14.79 13.09
C SER A 165 -13.00 13.75 13.57
N ARG A 166 -13.32 12.99 14.63
CA ARG A 166 -12.40 12.07 15.33
C ARG A 166 -12.97 10.66 15.47
N ARG A 167 -14.04 10.34 14.75
CA ARG A 167 -14.78 9.07 14.89
C ARG A 167 -14.20 7.92 14.07
N GLY A 168 -13.20 8.17 13.23
CA GLY A 168 -12.56 7.14 12.40
C GLY A 168 -12.07 5.98 13.25
N CYS A 169 -12.42 4.76 12.85
CA CYS A 169 -12.12 3.53 13.58
C CYS A 169 -11.96 2.35 12.59
N VAL A 170 -11.32 1.28 13.05
CA VAL A 170 -11.34 -0.01 12.35
C VAL A 170 -12.49 -0.82 12.92
N GLY A 171 -13.58 -0.90 12.17
CA GLY A 171 -14.72 -1.72 12.51
C GLY A 171 -14.46 -3.21 12.31
N MET A 172 -15.23 -4.04 13.01
CA MET A 172 -15.08 -5.48 12.99
C MET A 172 -16.43 -6.19 12.86
N VAL A 173 -16.48 -7.19 11.99
CA VAL A 173 -17.61 -8.10 11.79
C VAL A 173 -17.11 -9.52 11.93
N LYS A 174 -17.66 -10.28 12.88
CA LYS A 174 -17.39 -11.71 12.99
C LYS A 174 -18.32 -12.47 12.04
N ILE A 175 -17.77 -13.44 11.30
CA ILE A 175 -18.49 -14.33 10.41
C ILE A 175 -18.28 -15.77 10.87
N SER A 176 -19.37 -16.46 11.18
CA SER A 176 -19.35 -17.86 11.62
C SER A 176 -20.61 -18.59 11.14
N ASN A 177 -20.46 -19.71 10.44
CA ASN A 177 -21.57 -20.53 9.90
C ASN A 177 -22.63 -19.71 9.14
N ASP A 178 -22.20 -18.86 8.20
CA ASP A 178 -23.06 -17.94 7.44
C ASP A 178 -23.93 -17.00 8.32
N LEU A 179 -23.51 -16.75 9.56
CA LEU A 179 -24.03 -15.70 10.42
C LEU A 179 -23.00 -14.58 10.54
N MET A 180 -23.50 -13.34 10.62
CA MET A 180 -22.68 -12.17 10.86
C MET A 180 -23.02 -11.55 12.22
N GLU A 181 -22.00 -11.09 12.92
CA GLU A 181 -22.10 -10.35 14.18
C GLU A 181 -21.25 -9.08 14.08
N LEU A 182 -21.88 -7.91 14.18
CA LEU A 182 -21.15 -6.65 14.31
C LEU A 182 -20.54 -6.57 15.71
N MET A 183 -19.23 -6.35 15.77
CA MET A 183 -18.49 -6.24 17.02
C MET A 183 -18.15 -4.78 17.32
N PRO A 184 -17.73 -4.44 18.56
CA PRO A 184 -17.05 -3.18 18.83
C PRO A 184 -15.86 -2.95 17.89
N PRO A 185 -15.47 -1.69 17.61
CA PRO A 185 -14.30 -1.42 16.78
C PRO A 185 -13.04 -2.07 17.37
N LEU A 186 -12.22 -2.66 16.50
CA LEU A 186 -10.90 -3.19 16.85
C LEU A 186 -9.95 -2.08 17.32
N LEU A 187 -10.06 -0.90 16.69
CA LEU A 187 -9.26 0.28 17.00
C LEU A 187 -10.11 1.54 16.85
N HIS A 188 -10.11 2.41 17.87
CA HIS A 188 -10.77 3.72 17.82
C HIS A 188 -9.89 4.79 18.52
N PRO A 189 -8.97 5.45 17.79
CA PRO A 189 -7.94 6.29 18.39
C PRO A 189 -8.42 7.70 18.76
N LEU A 190 -9.63 8.11 18.37
CA LEU A 190 -10.16 9.47 18.57
C LEU A 190 -9.31 10.58 17.94
N VAL A 191 -8.61 10.27 16.84
CA VAL A 191 -7.67 11.19 16.18
C VAL A 191 -8.06 11.48 14.73
N TYR A 192 -8.56 10.48 14.01
CA TYR A 192 -8.77 10.53 12.57
C TYR A 192 -10.25 10.57 12.19
N ASP A 193 -10.52 11.09 11.01
CA ASP A 193 -11.84 11.09 10.40
C ASP A 193 -12.19 9.72 9.83
N ASP A 194 -11.25 9.04 9.19
CA ASP A 194 -11.37 7.64 8.76
C ASP A 194 -10.02 6.91 8.93
N ILE A 195 -10.07 5.58 8.99
CA ILE A 195 -8.89 4.71 8.92
C ILE A 195 -9.10 3.77 7.71
N GLU A 196 -8.64 4.19 6.54
CA GLU A 196 -8.90 3.52 5.27
C GLU A 196 -8.00 2.29 5.08
N CYS A 197 -8.45 1.33 4.27
CA CYS A 197 -7.70 0.12 3.93
C CYS A 197 -7.12 -0.66 5.15
N PRO A 198 -7.91 -0.96 6.20
CA PRO A 198 -7.39 -1.62 7.39
C PRO A 198 -6.84 -3.00 7.06
N CYS A 199 -5.58 -3.27 7.39
CA CYS A 199 -4.90 -4.52 7.05
C CYS A 199 -4.21 -5.09 8.28
N VAL A 200 -4.58 -6.30 8.71
CA VAL A 200 -3.97 -6.96 9.88
C VAL A 200 -3.10 -8.14 9.46
N PHE A 201 -1.96 -8.32 10.12
CA PHE A 201 -1.07 -9.46 9.91
C PHE A 201 -0.26 -9.75 11.17
N GLU A 202 0.23 -10.97 11.28
CA GLU A 202 1.18 -11.37 12.32
C GLU A 202 2.62 -11.31 11.79
N LEU A 203 3.53 -10.76 12.59
CA LEU A 203 4.97 -10.77 12.32
C LEU A 203 5.74 -10.89 13.64
N ASN A 204 6.66 -11.85 13.72
CA ASN A 204 7.52 -12.06 14.90
C ASN A 204 6.74 -12.17 16.23
N GLY A 205 5.58 -12.85 16.22
CA GLY A 205 4.76 -13.11 17.41
C GLY A 205 3.96 -11.91 17.93
N ARG A 206 3.75 -10.88 17.08
CA ARG A 206 2.85 -9.75 17.36
C ARG A 206 1.90 -9.53 16.20
N HIS A 207 0.73 -8.97 16.50
CA HIS A 207 -0.21 -8.53 15.49
C HIS A 207 0.03 -7.05 15.18
N TYR A 208 0.01 -6.72 13.89
CA TYR A 208 0.12 -5.36 13.39
C TYR A 208 -1.13 -5.03 12.59
N LEU A 209 -1.62 -3.81 12.74
CA LEU A 209 -2.75 -3.28 11.99
C LEU A 209 -2.26 -2.05 11.22
N LEU A 210 -2.38 -2.05 9.90
CA LEU A 210 -2.15 -0.88 9.06
C LEU A 210 -3.45 -0.11 8.84
N GLY A 211 -3.33 1.19 8.62
CA GLY A 211 -4.41 2.04 8.13
C GLY A 211 -3.85 3.21 7.34
N SER A 212 -4.56 3.60 6.28
CA SER A 212 -4.23 4.77 5.45
C SER A 212 -5.04 5.97 5.90
N ILE A 213 -4.36 7.08 6.19
CA ILE A 213 -4.97 8.31 6.71
C ILE A 213 -4.96 9.38 5.63
N ARG A 214 -6.15 9.79 5.19
CA ARG A 214 -6.31 10.69 4.04
C ARG A 214 -5.85 12.10 4.36
N GLU A 215 -6.06 12.52 5.60
CA GLU A 215 -5.78 13.87 6.09
C GLU A 215 -4.31 14.25 5.97
N ASP A 216 -3.39 13.29 6.05
CA ASP A 216 -1.96 13.54 5.90
C ASP A 216 -1.23 12.64 4.89
N ILE A 217 -1.98 11.85 4.10
CA ILE A 217 -1.49 11.00 3.00
C ILE A 217 -0.38 10.06 3.48
N LYS A 218 -0.66 9.31 4.55
CA LYS A 218 0.28 8.37 5.15
C LYS A 218 -0.35 7.03 5.44
N VAL A 219 0.51 6.02 5.40
CA VAL A 219 0.21 4.69 5.92
C VAL A 219 0.76 4.63 7.34
N ARG A 220 -0.13 4.42 8.30
CA ARG A 220 0.19 4.27 9.71
C ARG A 220 0.03 2.83 10.17
N TYR A 221 0.61 2.51 11.31
CA TYR A 221 0.45 1.19 11.92
C TYR A 221 0.27 1.25 13.44
N TRP A 222 -0.43 0.25 13.95
CA TRP A 222 -0.60 -0.07 15.36
C TRP A 222 -0.18 -1.51 15.60
N PHE A 223 0.07 -1.89 16.85
CA PHE A 223 0.47 -3.24 17.21
C PHE A 223 -0.22 -3.71 18.49
N ALA A 224 -0.46 -5.01 18.59
CA ALA A 224 -1.01 -5.68 19.77
C ALA A 224 -0.26 -6.99 20.03
N PRO A 225 -0.21 -7.48 21.28
CA PRO A 225 0.32 -8.81 21.59
C PRO A 225 -0.45 -9.93 20.88
N ASP A 226 -1.77 -9.79 20.75
CA ASP A 226 -2.67 -10.75 20.11
C ASP A 226 -3.77 -10.00 19.35
N PHE A 227 -4.44 -10.63 18.37
CA PHE A 227 -5.36 -9.97 17.44
C PHE A 227 -6.51 -9.21 18.13
N LEU A 228 -7.10 -9.78 19.18
CA LEU A 228 -8.27 -9.20 19.86
C LEU A 228 -7.89 -8.40 21.12
N GLU A 229 -6.60 -8.14 21.32
CA GLU A 229 -6.10 -7.33 22.45
C GLU A 229 -6.00 -5.85 22.08
N GLU A 230 -5.64 -5.02 23.06
CA GLU A 230 -5.49 -3.58 22.86
C GLU A 230 -4.34 -3.25 21.88
N TYR A 231 -4.65 -2.43 20.88
CA TYR A 231 -3.67 -1.93 19.91
C TYR A 231 -3.01 -0.64 20.41
N HIS A 232 -1.68 -0.64 20.40
CA HIS A 232 -0.82 0.48 20.78
C HIS A 232 -0.13 1.08 19.55
N SER A 233 0.38 2.31 19.69
CA SER A 233 1.15 3.00 18.66
C SER A 233 2.52 3.40 19.20
N PHE A 234 3.53 3.41 18.32
CA PHE A 234 4.81 4.03 18.62
C PHE A 234 4.76 5.54 18.39
N HIS A 235 5.73 6.28 18.90
CA HIS A 235 5.87 7.71 18.58
C HIS A 235 6.17 7.94 17.09
N GLU A 236 6.82 6.96 16.44
CA GLU A 236 7.02 6.86 15.01
C GLU A 236 6.14 5.72 14.46
N ASP A 237 4.94 6.09 14.03
CA ASP A 237 3.89 5.19 13.55
C ASP A 237 3.63 5.32 12.04
N VAL A 238 4.39 6.16 11.35
CA VAL A 238 4.33 6.32 9.89
C VAL A 238 5.23 5.26 9.26
N LEU A 239 4.63 4.31 8.53
CA LEU A 239 5.35 3.17 7.97
C LEU A 239 6.05 3.51 6.65
N LEU A 240 5.32 4.16 5.73
CA LEU A 240 5.80 4.48 4.38
C LEU A 240 6.00 6.00 4.24
N PRO A 241 6.99 6.44 3.42
CA PRO A 241 7.16 7.86 3.12
C PRO A 241 5.89 8.51 2.55
N PRO A 242 5.71 9.83 2.72
CA PRO A 242 4.56 10.55 2.16
C PRO A 242 4.34 10.28 0.67
N GLY A 243 3.07 10.15 0.28
CA GLY A 243 2.67 9.83 -1.09
C GLY A 243 2.35 8.35 -1.32
N ASN A 244 2.78 7.44 -0.43
CA ASN A 244 2.34 6.05 -0.43
C ASN A 244 0.97 5.92 0.25
N TYR A 245 0.03 5.18 -0.35
CA TYR A 245 -1.35 5.11 0.13
C TYR A 245 -2.04 3.77 -0.18
N ALA A 246 -3.09 3.45 0.58
CA ALA A 246 -3.88 2.22 0.45
C ALA A 246 -3.03 0.94 0.55
N ALA A 247 -2.18 0.87 1.57
CA ALA A 247 -1.25 -0.24 1.70
C ALA A 247 -1.94 -1.54 2.16
N ARG A 248 -1.54 -2.66 1.55
CA ARG A 248 -1.93 -4.02 1.91
C ARG A 248 -0.70 -4.91 1.97
N THR A 249 -0.77 -5.98 2.76
CA THR A 249 0.31 -6.96 2.87
C THR A 249 -0.04 -8.26 2.16
N VAL A 250 1.01 -8.98 1.76
CA VAL A 250 0.92 -10.34 1.23
C VAL A 250 2.15 -11.12 1.66
N LYS A 251 1.98 -12.41 1.98
CA LYS A 251 3.07 -13.29 2.37
C LYS A 251 3.56 -14.08 1.17
N ASP A 252 4.86 -14.04 0.92
CA ASP A 252 5.55 -14.78 -0.11
C ASP A 252 6.65 -15.65 0.52
N GLY A 253 6.34 -16.93 0.76
CA GLY A 253 7.19 -17.80 1.56
C GLY A 253 7.45 -17.20 2.96
N PRO A 254 8.72 -16.97 3.35
CA PRO A 254 9.05 -16.32 4.63
C PRO A 254 8.98 -14.79 4.59
N HIS A 255 8.78 -14.19 3.42
CA HIS A 255 8.82 -12.73 3.24
C HIS A 255 7.42 -12.14 3.40
N MET A 256 7.27 -11.20 4.33
CA MET A 256 6.07 -10.36 4.40
C MET A 256 6.29 -9.14 3.50
N LEU A 257 5.51 -9.01 2.44
CA LEU A 257 5.59 -7.90 1.50
C LEU A 257 4.48 -6.88 1.78
N ILE A 258 4.76 -5.62 1.50
CA ILE A 258 3.79 -4.53 1.50
C ILE A 258 3.71 -3.92 0.10
N TYR A 259 2.48 -3.83 -0.39
CA TYR A 259 2.11 -3.17 -1.64
C TYR A 259 1.20 -1.99 -1.34
N ASN A 260 1.26 -0.96 -2.17
CA ASN A 260 0.48 0.27 -2.07
C ASN A 260 0.53 0.97 -3.42
N PHE A 261 -0.33 1.95 -3.70
CA PHE A 261 -0.06 2.87 -4.81
C PHE A 261 0.68 4.12 -4.29
N PHE A 262 1.28 4.88 -5.20
CA PHE A 262 2.02 6.09 -4.90
C PHE A 262 1.54 7.27 -5.74
N TYR A 263 1.30 8.42 -5.10
CA TYR A 263 1.02 9.69 -5.76
C TYR A 263 2.33 10.31 -6.30
N ALA A 264 2.65 10.07 -7.56
CA ALA A 264 3.76 10.76 -8.22
C ALA A 264 3.52 12.27 -8.21
N TYR A 265 4.58 13.04 -7.97
CA TYR A 265 4.54 14.51 -7.80
C TYR A 265 3.81 15.02 -6.55
N GLY A 266 3.42 14.16 -5.61
CA GLY A 266 2.96 14.56 -4.27
C GLY A 266 1.60 15.25 -4.22
N GLN A 267 0.79 15.17 -5.28
CA GLN A 267 -0.58 15.70 -5.29
C GLN A 267 -1.60 14.56 -5.42
N ILE A 268 -2.78 14.72 -4.81
CA ILE A 268 -3.84 13.68 -4.78
C ILE A 268 -4.44 13.41 -6.17
N ASN A 269 -4.46 14.44 -7.01
CA ASN A 269 -4.86 14.34 -8.42
C ASN A 269 -3.65 14.07 -9.33
N ALA A 270 -2.56 13.57 -8.75
CA ALA A 270 -1.33 13.23 -9.45
C ALA A 270 -1.04 11.71 -9.57
N LEU A 271 0.06 11.33 -10.25
CA LEU A 271 0.13 10.17 -11.19
C LEU A 271 0.26 8.96 -10.33
N ARG A 272 -0.72 8.08 -10.40
CA ARG A 272 -0.73 6.94 -9.51
C ARG A 272 0.04 5.82 -10.16
N VAL A 273 1.04 5.35 -9.42
CA VAL A 273 1.88 4.23 -9.84
C VAL A 273 1.87 3.18 -8.74
N LEU A 274 2.04 1.92 -9.14
CA LEU A 274 2.37 0.84 -8.23
C LEU A 274 3.91 0.77 -8.11
N PRO A 275 4.51 1.28 -7.02
CA PRO A 275 5.93 1.07 -6.76
C PRO A 275 6.23 -0.42 -6.57
N PRO A 276 7.49 -0.84 -6.73
CA PRO A 276 7.94 -2.15 -6.27
C PRO A 276 7.61 -2.34 -4.78
N PRO A 277 7.24 -3.56 -4.36
CA PRO A 277 6.93 -3.81 -2.96
C PRO A 277 8.13 -3.56 -2.06
N LYS A 278 7.87 -3.36 -0.78
CA LYS A 278 8.90 -3.44 0.27
C LYS A 278 8.69 -4.71 1.06
N GLN A 279 9.76 -5.20 1.69
CA GLN A 279 9.65 -6.27 2.66
C GLN A 279 9.50 -5.67 4.06
N LEU A 280 8.58 -6.21 4.86
CA LEU A 280 8.43 -5.88 6.26
C LEU A 280 9.35 -6.75 7.13
N SER A 281 9.91 -6.13 8.15
CA SER A 281 10.67 -6.75 9.23
C SER A 281 10.38 -5.97 10.51
N THR A 282 10.92 -6.42 11.64
CA THR A 282 10.91 -5.63 12.88
C THR A 282 12.32 -5.29 13.33
N ASP A 283 12.47 -4.20 14.09
CA ASP A 283 13.65 -3.97 14.91
C ASP A 283 13.56 -4.75 16.25
N GLU A 284 14.55 -4.57 17.12
CA GLU A 284 14.62 -5.20 18.45
C GLU A 284 13.46 -4.82 19.40
N ARG A 285 12.79 -3.69 19.15
CA ARG A 285 11.64 -3.21 19.95
C ARG A 285 10.30 -3.67 19.38
N GLY A 286 10.31 -4.29 18.20
CA GLY A 286 9.11 -4.68 17.48
C GLY A 286 8.49 -3.55 16.64
N ARG A 287 9.23 -2.47 16.34
CA ARG A 287 8.79 -1.46 15.36
C ARG A 287 8.92 -2.04 13.96
N LEU A 288 7.95 -1.77 13.10
CA LEU A 288 8.04 -2.19 11.70
C LEU A 288 9.15 -1.41 11.00
N VAL A 289 9.98 -2.12 10.23
CA VAL A 289 11.03 -1.55 9.39
C VAL A 289 10.88 -2.06 7.95
N LEU A 290 11.16 -1.19 6.99
CA LEU A 290 11.11 -1.51 5.57
C LEU A 290 12.49 -1.99 5.09
N LYS A 291 12.50 -3.16 4.46
CA LYS A 291 13.63 -3.71 3.71
C LYS A 291 13.35 -3.59 2.21
N THR A 292 14.42 -3.63 1.44
CA THR A 292 14.31 -3.71 -0.02
C THR A 292 13.58 -4.99 -0.44
N TYR A 293 13.03 -5.01 -1.66
CA TYR A 293 12.37 -6.20 -2.17
C TYR A 293 13.40 -7.32 -2.36
N TYR A 294 13.13 -8.50 -1.80
CA TYR A 294 14.13 -9.56 -1.74
C TYR A 294 14.50 -10.14 -3.12
N ARG A 295 13.61 -10.05 -4.12
CA ARG A 295 13.90 -10.53 -5.49
C ARG A 295 14.66 -9.52 -6.35
N TRP A 296 15.08 -8.36 -5.82
CA TRP A 296 15.93 -7.45 -6.59
C TRP A 296 17.22 -8.13 -7.04
N ASP A 297 17.78 -9.02 -6.22
CA ASP A 297 19.00 -9.77 -6.55
C ASP A 297 18.79 -10.72 -7.74
N GLU A 298 17.58 -11.27 -7.88
CA GLU A 298 17.21 -12.14 -9.01
C GLU A 298 17.08 -11.36 -10.33
N MET A 299 16.93 -10.04 -10.25
CA MET A 299 16.78 -9.15 -11.41
C MET A 299 18.11 -8.58 -11.90
N ILE A 300 19.22 -8.88 -11.21
CA ILE A 300 20.55 -8.43 -11.60
C ILE A 300 21.00 -9.20 -12.84
N THR A 301 21.09 -8.49 -13.98
CA THR A 301 21.61 -9.05 -15.24
C THR A 301 23.12 -8.90 -15.37
N GLN A 302 23.70 -7.90 -14.69
CA GLN A 302 25.12 -7.61 -14.70
C GLN A 302 25.51 -6.91 -13.41
N THR A 303 26.67 -7.29 -12.85
CA THR A 303 27.30 -6.60 -11.71
C THR A 303 28.59 -5.93 -12.17
N THR A 304 28.74 -4.66 -11.85
CA THR A 304 29.97 -3.89 -12.10
C THR A 304 30.56 -3.46 -10.77
N THR A 305 31.77 -3.91 -10.47
CA THR A 305 32.52 -3.49 -9.28
C THR A 305 33.18 -2.11 -9.50
N GLN A 306 33.54 -1.41 -8.42
CA GLN A 306 34.18 -0.09 -8.47
C GLN A 306 35.37 -0.03 -9.44
N GLU A 307 36.23 -1.06 -9.44
CA GLU A 307 37.42 -1.15 -10.32
C GLU A 307 37.08 -1.11 -11.82
N ASN A 308 35.83 -1.44 -12.18
CA ASN A 308 35.33 -1.50 -13.54
C ASN A 308 34.40 -0.33 -13.87
N PHE A 309 34.31 0.70 -13.02
CA PHE A 309 33.54 1.89 -13.35
C PHE A 309 34.17 2.62 -14.55
N PRO A 310 33.36 3.23 -15.44
CA PRO A 310 33.83 3.87 -16.68
C PRO A 310 34.64 5.17 -16.46
N GLY A 311 35.17 5.38 -15.24
CA GLY A 311 35.91 6.56 -14.82
C GLY A 311 35.00 7.63 -14.22
N TRP A 312 35.44 8.19 -13.08
CA TRP A 312 34.76 9.29 -12.42
C TRP A 312 35.07 10.63 -13.09
N LYS A 313 34.05 11.50 -13.12
CA LYS A 313 34.13 12.87 -13.63
C LYS A 313 33.70 13.84 -12.55
N LYS A 314 34.45 14.95 -12.44
CA LYS A 314 34.02 16.17 -11.76
C LYS A 314 33.27 17.03 -12.77
N LEU A 315 32.02 17.38 -12.50
CA LEU A 315 31.21 18.13 -13.46
C LEU A 315 31.46 19.65 -13.37
N LEU A 316 31.56 20.20 -12.16
CA LEU A 316 31.54 21.65 -11.96
C LEU A 316 32.94 22.27 -11.83
N SER A 317 33.98 21.44 -11.81
CA SER A 317 35.38 21.88 -11.76
C SER A 317 35.68 22.81 -10.57
N ASN A 318 35.07 22.56 -9.41
CA ASN A 318 35.29 23.34 -8.20
C ASN A 318 36.76 23.24 -7.75
N HIS A 319 37.45 24.36 -7.63
CA HIS A 319 38.88 24.40 -7.27
C HIS A 319 39.21 23.85 -5.88
N SER A 320 38.22 23.77 -4.98
CA SER A 320 38.40 23.23 -3.64
C SER A 320 37.99 21.76 -3.52
N SER A 321 37.53 21.14 -4.61
CA SER A 321 37.14 19.74 -4.64
C SER A 321 38.34 18.80 -4.69
N PHE A 322 38.19 17.64 -4.05
CA PHE A 322 39.16 16.56 -4.06
C PHE A 322 38.45 15.24 -4.31
N PHE A 323 39.18 14.30 -4.92
CA PHE A 323 38.69 12.98 -5.27
C PHE A 323 39.87 12.00 -5.21
N SER A 324 39.69 10.89 -4.51
CA SER A 324 40.62 9.76 -4.46
C SER A 324 39.84 8.49 -4.77
N ASP A 325 40.35 7.70 -5.71
CA ASP A 325 39.82 6.38 -6.07
C ASP A 325 40.86 5.34 -5.69
N GLU A 326 40.69 4.78 -4.49
CA GLU A 326 41.50 3.71 -3.95
C GLU A 326 40.74 2.39 -4.06
N LYS A 327 41.47 1.26 -4.09
CA LYS A 327 40.86 -0.06 -4.16
C LYS A 327 39.82 -0.25 -3.04
N LEU A 328 38.56 -0.47 -3.41
CA LEU A 328 37.40 -0.61 -2.51
C LEU A 328 37.05 0.63 -1.68
N LYS A 329 37.63 1.81 -1.97
CA LYS A 329 37.35 3.04 -1.24
C LYS A 329 37.38 4.27 -2.16
N LEU A 330 36.24 4.95 -2.25
CA LEU A 330 36.12 6.25 -2.91
C LEU A 330 36.04 7.34 -1.84
N THR A 331 36.91 8.34 -1.95
CA THR A 331 36.87 9.51 -1.07
C THR A 331 36.69 10.76 -1.91
N CYS A 332 35.62 11.50 -1.69
CA CYS A 332 35.34 12.72 -2.43
C CYS A 332 34.75 13.81 -1.53
N GLY A 333 34.93 15.06 -1.94
CA GLY A 333 34.38 16.20 -1.22
C GLY A 333 34.90 17.53 -1.74
N SER A 334 34.45 18.61 -1.11
CA SER A 334 34.93 19.97 -1.34
C SER A 334 35.15 20.67 0.00
N ARG A 335 36.19 21.49 0.09
CA ARG A 335 36.37 22.35 1.28
C ARG A 335 35.39 23.52 1.30
N SER A 336 34.95 23.98 0.13
CA SER A 336 33.99 25.07 -0.03
C SER A 336 33.20 24.93 -1.33
N GLY A 337 31.94 25.36 -1.33
CA GLY A 337 31.06 25.28 -2.49
C GLY A 337 30.66 23.85 -2.86
N TYR A 338 30.10 23.71 -4.04
CA TYR A 338 29.44 22.50 -4.52
C TYR A 338 30.28 21.80 -5.60
N GLU A 339 30.31 20.48 -5.61
CA GLU A 339 30.93 19.67 -6.66
C GLU A 339 30.12 18.39 -6.85
N LEU A 340 30.08 17.90 -8.08
CA LEU A 340 29.43 16.66 -8.46
C LEU A 340 30.45 15.65 -8.95
N PHE A 341 30.43 14.45 -8.37
CA PHE A 341 31.24 13.32 -8.80
C PHE A 341 30.32 12.29 -9.45
N CYS A 342 30.47 12.08 -10.76
CA CYS A 342 29.57 11.25 -11.54
C CYS A 342 30.36 10.25 -12.40
N ILE A 343 29.75 9.09 -12.69
CA ILE A 343 30.24 8.16 -13.71
C ILE A 343 29.34 8.26 -14.95
N PRO A 344 29.86 8.06 -16.17
CA PRO A 344 29.04 7.88 -17.36
C PRO A 344 27.95 6.83 -17.12
N ARG A 345 26.72 7.13 -17.57
CA ARG A 345 25.59 6.22 -17.45
C ARG A 345 25.89 4.89 -18.15
N SER A 346 25.99 3.82 -17.37
CA SER A 346 26.26 2.46 -17.87
C SER A 346 24.99 1.64 -18.11
N SER A 347 23.88 2.00 -17.47
CA SER A 347 22.59 1.33 -17.60
C SER A 347 21.43 2.31 -17.45
N ASN A 348 20.28 1.95 -18.03
CA ASN A 348 19.03 2.67 -17.82
C ASN A 348 18.39 2.39 -16.46
N SER A 349 18.76 1.28 -15.82
CA SER A 349 18.27 0.86 -14.50
C SER A 349 19.39 0.16 -13.75
N PHE A 350 19.59 0.51 -12.48
CA PHE A 350 20.69 -0.02 -11.67
C PHE A 350 20.27 -0.13 -10.22
N ILE A 351 20.96 -1.03 -9.51
CA ILE A 351 20.99 -1.08 -8.06
C ILE A 351 22.38 -0.59 -7.67
N TRP A 352 22.46 0.37 -6.74
CA TRP A 352 23.71 0.78 -6.14
C TRP A 352 23.76 0.24 -4.72
N GLU A 353 24.83 -0.50 -4.40
CA GLU A 353 25.09 -1.03 -3.08
C GLU A 353 26.49 -0.62 -2.64
N GLY A 354 26.60 -0.14 -1.40
CA GLY A 354 27.86 0.28 -0.82
C GLY A 354 27.68 0.87 0.57
N LEU A 355 28.80 0.99 1.29
CA LEU A 355 28.86 1.74 2.54
C LEU A 355 29.18 3.19 2.23
N LEU A 356 28.32 4.11 2.67
CA LEU A 356 28.62 5.54 2.65
C LEU A 356 29.01 6.00 4.05
N ALA A 357 30.22 6.53 4.18
CA ALA A 357 30.68 7.21 5.40
C ALA A 357 30.69 8.73 5.16
N VAL A 358 30.12 9.47 6.11
CA VAL A 358 30.05 10.94 6.06
C VAL A 358 31.02 11.50 7.09
N GLU A 359 31.98 12.32 6.63
CA GLU A 359 32.94 13.01 7.48
C GLU A 359 32.89 14.53 7.27
N GLY A 360 33.09 15.29 8.33
CA GLY A 360 33.17 16.76 8.28
C GLY A 360 31.83 17.48 8.45
N MET A 361 31.80 18.73 8.02
CA MET A 361 30.62 19.62 8.10
C MET A 361 30.13 19.95 6.69
N GLY A 362 28.82 19.96 6.49
CA GLY A 362 28.21 20.32 5.20
C GLY A 362 27.03 19.42 4.83
N LYS A 363 26.47 19.65 3.64
CA LYS A 363 25.48 18.76 3.05
C LYS A 363 26.14 17.91 1.98
N LEU A 364 25.76 16.64 1.94
CA LEU A 364 26.12 15.72 0.87
C LEU A 364 24.92 14.86 0.51
N GLY A 365 25.02 14.16 -0.60
CA GLY A 365 23.95 13.32 -1.08
C GLY A 365 24.39 12.49 -2.27
N LEU A 366 23.49 11.61 -2.71
CA LEU A 366 23.63 10.89 -3.96
C LEU A 366 23.00 11.69 -5.09
N VAL A 367 23.63 11.63 -6.27
CA VAL A 367 23.12 12.27 -7.48
C VAL A 367 22.84 11.24 -8.56
N CYS A 368 21.75 11.43 -9.30
CA CYS A 368 21.41 10.60 -10.46
C CYS A 368 20.84 11.44 -11.60
N ASP A 369 20.98 10.89 -12.81
CA ASP A 369 20.56 11.51 -14.08
C ASP A 369 21.04 12.97 -14.24
N MET A 370 22.31 13.20 -13.90
CA MET A 370 22.97 14.51 -14.05
C MET A 370 23.35 14.77 -15.50
N ASP A 371 22.96 15.93 -16.03
CA ASP A 371 23.46 16.45 -17.30
C ASP A 371 24.84 17.12 -17.18
N GLU A 372 25.38 17.64 -18.28
CA GLU A 372 26.70 18.28 -18.32
C GLU A 372 26.78 19.58 -17.49
N GLU A 373 25.63 20.22 -17.22
CA GLU A 373 25.53 21.43 -16.41
C GLU A 373 25.29 21.12 -14.92
N GLY A 374 25.07 19.85 -14.57
CA GLY A 374 24.77 19.40 -13.21
C GLY A 374 23.30 19.50 -12.83
N ASN A 375 22.39 19.60 -13.80
CA ASN A 375 20.96 19.45 -13.56
C ASN A 375 20.60 17.97 -13.47
N GLY A 376 19.85 17.58 -12.44
CA GLY A 376 19.43 16.21 -12.22
C GLY A 376 18.77 16.05 -10.86
N TYR A 377 18.80 14.83 -10.30
CA TYR A 377 18.21 14.53 -9.00
C TYR A 377 19.26 14.44 -7.90
N PHE A 378 19.00 15.10 -6.77
CA PHE A 378 19.83 15.07 -5.57
C PHE A 378 19.05 14.47 -4.40
N MET A 379 19.56 13.36 -3.86
CA MET A 379 19.05 12.73 -2.64
C MET A 379 19.96 13.14 -1.48
N SER A 380 19.48 14.07 -0.65
CA SER A 380 20.18 14.46 0.58
C SER A 380 20.20 13.29 1.55
N ILE A 381 21.35 13.07 2.20
CA ILE A 381 21.56 12.01 3.19
C ILE A 381 21.63 12.61 4.58
#